data_AF-A0A7D4HTT9-F1
#
_entry.id   AF-A0A7D4HTT9-F1
#
_cell.length_a   1.000
_cell.length_b   1.000
_cell.length_c   1.000
_cell.angle_alpha   90.00
_cell.angle_beta   90.00
_cell.angle_gamma   90.00
#
_symmetry.space_group_name_H-M   'P 1'
#
loop_
_entity.id
_entity.type
_entity.pdbx_description
1 polymer ?
#
loop_
_entity_poly.entity_id
_entity_poly.type
_entity_poly.pdbx_seq_one_letter_code
_entity_poly.pdbx_strand_id
1 'polypeptide(L)'
;MNAPARLAQVAPARAADIPYAMDGWWTLVYQGWTLLTPHGIRIGLTALERTCLLCLAGNPARELRRDEFMAVRRRTTMRTLNVAICRLRGKVLLAGARLPLHTVHGMGYVFLGKLRELSEN
;
A
#
# COMPACT_ATOMS: atom_id res chain seq x y z
N MET A 1 40.98 -3.25 -0.07
CA MET A 1 39.97 -4.14 0.52
C MET A 1 39.10 -3.32 1.46
N ASN A 2 37.88 -2.96 1.04
CA ASN A 2 36.67 -2.72 1.87
C ASN A 2 35.61 -1.97 1.04
N ALA A 3 34.46 -2.60 0.86
CA ALA A 3 33.22 -2.07 0.30
C ALA A 3 32.30 -1.58 1.47
N PRO A 4 31.08 -1.09 1.21
CA PRO A 4 30.76 0.26 0.76
C PRO A 4 29.96 1.05 1.81
N ALA A 5 30.19 2.37 1.92
CA ALA A 5 29.40 3.24 2.79
C ALA A 5 28.05 3.56 2.12
N ARG A 6 27.02 2.93 2.68
CA ARG A 6 25.58 3.11 2.44
C ARG A 6 25.20 4.59 2.54
N LEU A 7 25.01 5.28 1.41
CA LEU A 7 24.42 6.61 1.39
C LEU A 7 22.89 6.49 1.38
N ALA A 8 22.34 7.04 2.46
CA ALA A 8 20.96 7.16 2.86
C ALA A 8 19.99 7.49 1.72
N GLN A 9 18.91 6.73 1.65
CA GLN A 9 17.70 7.15 0.95
C GLN A 9 17.13 8.38 1.68
N VAL A 10 17.18 9.53 1.02
CA VAL A 10 16.46 10.74 1.41
C VAL A 10 14.96 10.47 1.26
N ALA A 11 14.27 10.28 2.38
CA ALA A 11 12.82 10.33 2.42
C ALA A 11 12.37 11.80 2.35
N PRO A 12 11.56 12.21 1.36
CA PRO A 12 10.95 13.54 1.40
C PRO A 12 9.83 13.54 2.44
N ALA A 13 10.14 14.10 3.61
CA ALA A 13 9.14 14.52 4.58
C ALA A 13 8.53 15.87 4.14
N ARG A 14 7.20 15.90 4.01
CA ARG A 14 6.23 17.02 4.12
C ARG A 14 5.31 17.17 2.91
N ALA A 15 4.15 16.54 3.02
CA ALA A 15 2.91 17.12 2.52
C ALA A 15 1.72 16.64 3.38
N ALA A 16 1.19 17.58 4.16
CA ALA A 16 -0.11 17.60 4.84
C ALA A 16 -0.31 16.70 6.07
N ASP A 17 -0.17 17.33 7.23
CA ASP A 17 -0.77 16.98 8.52
C ASP A 17 -2.29 16.93 8.38
N ILE A 18 -2.79 15.76 8.00
CA ILE A 18 -4.14 15.33 8.35
C ILE A 18 -3.87 14.07 9.14
N PRO A 19 -4.35 13.92 10.39
CA PRO A 19 -4.18 12.68 11.12
C PRO A 19 -4.85 11.60 10.29
N TYR A 20 -4.05 10.88 9.50
CA TYR A 20 -4.40 9.53 9.14
C TYR A 20 -4.71 8.88 10.49
N ALA A 21 -5.87 8.24 10.60
CA ALA A 21 -6.13 7.35 11.71
C ALA A 21 -5.03 6.27 11.70
N MET A 22 -3.92 6.58 12.37
CA MET A 22 -2.74 5.76 12.55
C MET A 22 -2.97 4.74 13.68
N ASP A 23 -4.08 4.89 14.39
CA ASP A 23 -4.57 4.00 15.42
C ASP A 23 -5.23 2.76 14.80
N GLY A 24 -4.39 1.87 14.27
CA GLY A 24 -4.73 0.45 14.15
C GLY A 24 -4.16 -0.27 12.94
N TRP A 25 -4.41 -1.57 12.90
CA TRP A 25 -3.88 -2.49 11.88
C TRP A 25 -4.86 -2.62 10.72
N TRP A 26 -4.42 -2.21 9.55
CA TRP A 26 -5.04 -2.59 8.29
C TRP A 26 -4.72 -4.06 8.04
N THR A 27 -5.76 -4.88 7.97
CA THR A 27 -5.58 -6.34 7.89
C THR A 27 -6.21 -6.88 6.63
N LEU A 28 -5.40 -7.46 5.77
CA LEU A 28 -5.86 -8.21 4.61
C LEU A 28 -6.36 -9.58 5.09
N VAL A 29 -7.65 -9.85 4.94
CA VAL A 29 -8.32 -11.11 5.30
C VAL A 29 -8.89 -11.77 4.06
N TYR A 30 -9.31 -13.04 4.18
CA TYR A 30 -9.75 -13.86 3.05
C TYR A 30 -8.70 -13.88 1.94
N GLN A 31 -7.46 -14.29 2.24
CA GLN A 31 -6.35 -14.31 1.28
C GLN A 31 -6.06 -12.93 0.64
N GLY A 32 -6.41 -11.84 1.32
CA GLY A 32 -6.26 -10.47 0.83
C GLY A 32 -7.34 -10.01 -0.15
N TRP A 33 -8.47 -10.71 -0.25
CA TRP A 33 -9.64 -10.22 -0.99
C TRP A 33 -10.43 -9.15 -0.24
N THR A 34 -10.26 -9.07 1.08
CA THR A 34 -10.94 -8.06 1.90
C THR A 34 -9.93 -7.31 2.76
N LEU A 35 -10.01 -5.99 2.73
CA LEU A 35 -9.26 -5.11 3.61
C LEU A 35 -10.12 -4.77 4.83
N LEU A 36 -9.69 -5.22 6.00
CA LEU A 36 -10.25 -4.81 7.27
C LEU A 36 -9.59 -3.50 7.71
N THR A 37 -10.39 -2.47 7.90
CA THR A 37 -9.94 -1.19 8.45
C THR A 37 -9.67 -1.32 9.94
N PRO A 38 -8.84 -0.44 10.54
CA PRO A 38 -8.66 -0.40 11.99
C PRO A 38 -9.95 -0.15 12.78
N HIS A 39 -10.98 0.42 12.13
CA HIS A 39 -12.32 0.63 12.71
C HIS A 39 -13.23 -0.61 12.60
N GLY A 40 -12.72 -1.75 12.11
CA GLY A 40 -13.49 -3.00 11.97
C GLY A 40 -14.35 -3.09 10.71
N ILE A 41 -14.19 -2.18 9.75
CA ILE A 41 -14.98 -2.14 8.52
C ILE A 41 -14.32 -3.02 7.45
N ARG A 42 -15.12 -3.79 6.73
CA ARG A 42 -14.65 -4.73 5.69
C ARG A 42 -14.83 -4.11 4.31
N ILE A 43 -13.73 -3.99 3.56
CA ILE A 43 -13.72 -3.40 2.22
C ILE A 43 -13.33 -4.48 1.22
N GLY A 44 -14.23 -4.80 0.29
CA GLY A 44 -13.95 -5.71 -0.81
C GLY A 44 -12.90 -5.12 -1.77
N LEU A 45 -11.84 -5.88 -2.02
CA LEU A 45 -10.77 -5.51 -2.95
C LEU A 45 -10.99 -6.20 -4.29
N THR A 46 -10.71 -5.48 -5.37
CA THR A 46 -10.57 -6.07 -6.70
C THR A 46 -9.22 -6.77 -6.82
N ALA A 47 -9.07 -7.66 -7.81
CA ALA A 47 -7.82 -8.38 -8.03
C ALA A 47 -6.60 -7.44 -8.12
N LEU A 48 -6.77 -6.27 -8.74
CA LEU A 48 -5.68 -5.30 -8.89
C LEU A 48 -5.32 -4.61 -7.56
N GLU A 49 -6.31 -4.16 -6.78
CA GLU A 49 -6.09 -3.54 -5.48
C GLU A 49 -5.51 -4.54 -4.47
N ARG A 50 -5.99 -5.78 -4.50
CA ARG A 50 -5.43 -6.91 -3.75
C ARG A 50 -3.95 -7.08 -4.06
N THR A 51 -3.58 -7.21 -5.33
CA THR A 51 -2.16 -7.35 -5.71
C THR A 51 -1.31 -6.20 -5.19
N CYS A 52 -1.81 -4.96 -5.26
CA CYS A 52 -1.07 -3.80 -4.73
C CYS A 52 -0.83 -3.92 -3.23
N LEU A 53 -1.88 -4.22 -2.47
CA LEU A 53 -1.80 -4.32 -1.00
C LEU A 53 -0.99 -5.53 -0.55
N LEU A 54 -1.08 -6.67 -1.24
CA LEU A 54 -0.25 -7.85 -0.96
C LEU A 54 1.23 -7.56 -1.20
N CYS A 55 1.58 -6.88 -2.30
CA CYS A 55 2.96 -6.46 -2.52
C CYS A 55 3.47 -5.52 -1.42
N LEU A 56 2.61 -4.61 -0.93
CA LEU A 56 2.94 -3.72 0.20
C LEU A 56 3.03 -4.47 1.54
N ALA A 57 2.22 -5.51 1.74
CA ALA A 57 2.20 -6.30 2.97
C ALA A 57 3.40 -7.26 3.04
N GLY A 58 3.79 -7.85 1.90
CA GLY A 58 4.96 -8.71 1.78
C GLY A 58 6.29 -7.97 1.81
N ASN A 59 6.30 -6.66 1.49
CA ASN A 59 7.49 -5.84 1.56
C ASN A 59 7.69 -5.25 2.97
N PRO A 60 8.83 -5.48 3.64
CA PRO A 60 9.09 -4.95 4.98
C PRO A 60 9.18 -3.42 5.00
N ALA A 61 9.64 -2.81 3.90
CA ALA A 61 9.65 -1.36 3.70
C ALA A 61 8.26 -0.78 3.33
N ARG A 62 7.25 -1.64 3.14
CA ARG A 62 5.89 -1.26 2.72
C ARG A 62 5.89 -0.36 1.50
N GLU A 63 6.85 -0.58 0.61
CA GLU A 63 6.99 0.15 -0.64
C GLU A 63 6.54 -0.73 -1.80
N LEU A 64 5.91 -0.11 -2.78
CA LEU A 64 5.48 -0.71 -4.02
C LEU A 64 6.23 -0.01 -5.13
N ARG A 65 7.30 -0.64 -5.60
CA ARG A 65 8.04 -0.15 -6.75
C ARG A 65 7.34 -0.48 -8.04
N ARG A 66 7.48 0.38 -9.04
CA ARG A 66 6.98 0.10 -10.40
C ARG A 66 7.48 -1.24 -10.92
N ASP A 67 8.76 -1.51 -10.71
CA ASP A 67 9.42 -2.70 -11.23
C ASP A 67 8.89 -3.98 -10.59
N GLU A 68 8.77 -4.00 -9.25
CA GLU A 68 8.17 -5.12 -8.50
C GLU A 68 6.72 -5.36 -8.92
N PHE A 69 5.94 -4.30 -9.08
CA PHE A 69 4.55 -4.45 -9.49
C PHE A 69 4.41 -4.96 -10.93
N MET A 70 5.29 -4.52 -11.83
CA MET A 70 5.37 -5.03 -13.20
C MET A 70 5.82 -6.51 -13.22
N ALA A 71 6.70 -6.92 -12.31
CA ALA A 71 7.10 -8.31 -12.18
C ALA A 71 5.92 -9.21 -11.78
N VAL A 72 5.08 -8.74 -10.84
CA VAL A 72 3.88 -9.48 -10.39
C VAL A 72 2.75 -9.45 -11.42
N ARG A 73 2.58 -8.34 -12.15
CA ARG A 73 1.62 -8.23 -13.26
C ARG A 73 2.24 -7.56 -14.48
N ARG A 74 2.87 -8.37 -15.35
CA ARG A 74 3.52 -7.93 -16.60
C ARG A 74 2.63 -7.14 -17.57
N ARG A 75 1.31 -7.25 -17.47
CA ARG A 75 0.33 -6.54 -18.31
C ARG A 75 -0.24 -5.26 -17.69
N THR A 76 0.19 -4.85 -16.50
CA THR A 76 -0.42 -3.70 -15.81
C THR A 76 0.39 -2.43 -16.01
N THR A 77 -0.27 -1.35 -16.41
CA THR A 77 0.41 -0.06 -16.59
C THR A 77 0.37 0.78 -15.32
N MET A 78 1.27 1.76 -15.23
CA MET A 78 1.26 2.76 -14.16
C MET A 78 -0.07 3.52 -14.10
N ARG A 79 -0.74 3.72 -15.24
CA ARG A 79 -2.06 4.35 -15.30
C ARG A 79 -3.11 3.47 -14.62
N THR A 80 -3.10 2.18 -14.90
CA THR A 80 -4.03 1.22 -14.27
C THR A 80 -3.82 1.16 -12.75
N LEU A 81 -2.55 1.18 -12.31
CA LEU A 81 -2.20 1.25 -10.88
C LEU A 81 -2.76 2.53 -10.22
N ASN A 82 -2.54 3.71 -10.82
CA ASN A 82 -3.11 4.96 -10.33
C ASN A 82 -4.64 4.89 -10.19
N VAL A 83 -5.33 4.34 -11.19
CA VAL A 83 -6.79 4.19 -11.17
C VAL A 83 -7.22 3.24 -10.04
N ALA A 84 -6.52 2.12 -9.83
CA ALA A 84 -6.80 1.21 -8.73
C ALA A 84 -6.62 1.88 -7.37
N ILE A 85 -5.55 2.66 -7.20
CA ILE A 85 -5.32 3.42 -5.97
C ILE A 85 -6.43 4.45 -5.75
N CYS A 86 -6.81 5.21 -6.77
CA CYS A 86 -7.91 6.19 -6.65
C CYS A 86 -9.24 5.51 -6.28
N ARG A 87 -9.56 4.37 -6.91
CA ARG A 87 -10.76 3.58 -6.58
C ARG A 87 -10.72 3.04 -5.16
N LEU A 88 -9.57 2.51 -4.74
CA LEU A 88 -9.37 2.02 -3.39
C LEU A 88 -9.55 3.14 -2.36
N ARG A 89 -8.93 4.31 -2.60
CA ARG A 89 -9.11 5.49 -1.73
C ARG A 89 -10.56 5.91 -1.64
N GLY A 90 -11.29 5.91 -2.76
CA GLY A 90 -12.73 6.18 -2.78
C GLY A 90 -13.52 5.16 -1.94
N LYS A 91 -13.27 3.85 -2.11
CA LYS A 91 -13.93 2.80 -1.34
C LYS A 91 -13.65 2.89 0.16
N VAL A 92 -12.40 3.17 0.51
CA VAL A 92 -11.97 3.34 1.90
C VAL A 92 -12.60 4.59 2.51
N LEU A 93 -12.69 5.68 1.75
CA LEU A 93 -13.36 6.91 2.16
C LEU A 93 -14.87 6.71 2.37
N LEU A 94 -15.54 5.96 1.49
CA LEU A 94 -16.94 5.58 1.66
C LEU A 94 -17.16 4.71 2.90
N ALA A 95 -16.18 3.90 3.26
CA ALA A 95 -16.14 3.16 4.51
C ALA A 95 -15.78 4.04 5.73
N GLY A 96 -15.72 5.37 5.60
CA GLY A 96 -15.43 6.29 6.71
C GLY A 96 -13.98 6.25 7.19
N ALA A 97 -13.08 5.61 6.45
CA ALA A 97 -11.66 5.55 6.77
C ALA A 97 -10.84 6.26 5.69
N ARG A 98 -9.55 6.50 5.95
CA ARG A 98 -8.63 7.03 4.94
C ARG A 98 -7.47 6.07 4.77
N LEU A 99 -7.18 5.66 3.54
CA LEU A 99 -6.10 4.70 3.24
C LEU A 99 -4.71 5.37 3.31
N PRO A 100 -3.81 5.01 4.26
CA PRO A 100 -2.49 5.63 4.45
C PRO A 100 -1.49 5.24 3.38
N LEU A 101 -1.78 5.64 2.14
CA LEU A 101 -0.94 5.43 0.98
C LEU A 101 -0.42 6.76 0.45
N HIS A 102 0.90 6.85 0.32
CA HIS A 102 1.59 8.02 -0.20
C HIS A 102 2.29 7.68 -1.52
N THR A 103 2.24 8.59 -2.48
CA THR A 103 2.89 8.41 -3.78
C THR A 103 4.24 9.10 -3.74
N VAL A 104 5.32 8.35 -4.01
CA VAL A 104 6.68 8.89 -4.06
C VAL A 104 7.12 8.97 -5.51
N HIS A 105 7.38 10.20 -5.99
CA HIS A 105 7.85 10.45 -7.35
C HIS A 105 9.15 9.68 -7.62
N GLY A 106 9.16 8.86 -8.66
CA GLY A 106 10.32 8.06 -9.08
C GLY A 106 10.44 6.68 -8.41
N MET A 107 9.76 6.43 -7.29
CA MET A 107 9.81 5.13 -6.58
C MET A 107 8.52 4.33 -6.78
N GLY A 108 7.35 4.97 -6.63
CA GLY A 108 6.05 4.33 -6.73
C GLY A 108 5.12 4.75 -5.59
N TYR A 109 4.73 3.80 -4.74
CA TYR A 109 3.82 4.05 -3.61
C TYR A 109 4.40 3.49 -2.32
N VAL A 110 4.16 4.17 -1.21
CA VAL A 110 4.54 3.70 0.13
C VAL A 110 3.32 3.70 1.03
N PHE A 111 3.16 2.64 1.81
CA PHE A 111 2.10 2.55 2.81
C PHE A 111 2.64 3.03 4.15
N LEU A 112 2.12 4.16 4.62
CA LEU A 112 2.56 4.85 5.84
C LEU A 112 1.91 4.29 7.12
N GLY A 113 0.92 3.41 6.99
CA GLY A 113 0.24 2.79 8.12
C GLY A 113 0.78 1.40 8.50
N LYS A 114 0.13 0.78 9.48
CA LYS A 114 0.36 -0.63 9.83
C LYS A 114 -0.51 -1.52 8.95
N LEU A 115 0.11 -2.20 7.99
CA LEU A 115 -0.54 -3.21 7.13
C LEU A 115 -0.06 -4.61 7.50
N ARG A 116 -0.96 -5.57 7.56
CA ARG A 116 -0.62 -6.99 7.72
C ARG A 116 -1.54 -7.86 6.88
N GLU A 117 -1.05 -9.01 6.47
CA GLU A 117 -1.88 -10.07 5.87
C GLU A 117 -2.18 -11.13 6.93
N LEU A 118 -3.47 -11.44 7.11
CA LEU A 118 -3.92 -12.64 7.78
C LEU A 118 -4.16 -13.69 6.70
N SER A 119 -3.13 -14.51 6.47
CA SER A 119 -3.28 -15.78 5.79
C SER A 119 -3.89 -16.75 6.80
N GLU A 120 -5.22 -16.93 6.75
CA GLU A 120 -5.85 -18.04 7.48
C GLU A 120 -5.33 -19.34 6.86
N ASN A 121 -4.45 -20.03 7.60
CA ASN A 121 -3.83 -21.31 7.24
C ASN A 121 -4.74 -22.47 7.61
#